data_AF-A0A959QAN0-F1
#
_entry.id   AF-A0A959QAN0-F1
#
_cell.length_a   1.000
_cell.length_b   1.000
_cell.length_c   1.000
_cell.angle_alpha   90.00
_cell.angle_beta   90.00
_cell.angle_gamma   90.00
#
_symmetry.space_group_name_H-M   'P 1'
#
loop_
_entity.id
_entity.type
_entity.pdbx_description
1 polymer ?
#
loop_
_entity_poly.entity_id
_entity_poly.type
_entity_poly.pdbx_seq_one_letter_code
_entity_poly.pdbx_strand_id
1 'polypeptide(L)'
;TKRVKGSDEELSDDADIPGIGAGNTVDVYSLTERSGNGVRQVVWFDLGGAFLSSQMHGDRYVEGEKFMMRFGLYVTKEMIQIELKEEEKRMKDLESDLKKLQRDNEKLHEDIADYERRIEEAKAGIEQNLLDQKAREKDIESQQNVIEEVKKKLSEL
;
A
#
# COMPACT_ATOMS: atom_id res chain seq x y z
N THR A 1 -31.10 -14.66 -11.74
CA THR A 1 -30.54 -14.44 -13.09
C THR A 1 -29.79 -15.68 -13.54
N LYS A 2 -29.97 -16.11 -14.78
CA LYS A 2 -29.38 -17.33 -15.38
C LYS A 2 -28.89 -17.01 -16.79
N ARG A 3 -27.80 -17.62 -17.25
CA ARG A 3 -27.34 -17.47 -18.64
C ARG A 3 -28.30 -18.16 -19.61
N VAL A 4 -28.60 -17.51 -20.73
CA VAL A 4 -29.40 -18.08 -21.82
C VAL A 4 -28.57 -19.13 -22.57
N LYS A 5 -29.15 -20.32 -22.78
CA LYS A 5 -28.43 -21.44 -23.40
C LYS A 5 -28.04 -21.09 -24.85
N GLY A 6 -26.75 -21.15 -25.15
CA GLY A 6 -26.21 -20.87 -26.48
C GLY A 6 -26.03 -19.38 -26.80
N SER A 7 -26.17 -18.50 -25.80
CA SER A 7 -26.02 -17.05 -25.93
C SER A 7 -25.14 -16.50 -24.79
N ASP A 8 -24.67 -15.28 -24.96
CA ASP A 8 -23.98 -14.49 -23.92
C ASP A 8 -24.96 -13.63 -23.10
N GLU A 9 -26.25 -13.73 -23.41
CA GLU A 9 -27.31 -13.07 -22.66
C GLU A 9 -27.57 -13.74 -21.31
N GLU A 10 -27.97 -12.92 -20.35
CA GLU A 10 -28.51 -13.32 -19.07
C GLU A 10 -30.00 -13.03 -19.01
N LEU A 11 -30.75 -13.91 -18.36
CA LEU A 11 -32.18 -13.80 -18.14
C LEU A 11 -32.47 -13.72 -16.64
N SER A 12 -33.23 -12.72 -16.25
CA SER A 12 -33.92 -12.64 -14.97
C SER A 12 -35.40 -12.90 -15.19
N ASP A 13 -35.85 -14.10 -14.81
CA ASP A 13 -37.26 -14.52 -14.87
C ASP A 13 -38.09 -13.76 -13.85
N ASP A 14 -39.35 -13.50 -14.22
CA ASP A 14 -40.42 -13.06 -13.33
C ASP A 14 -40.06 -11.82 -12.48
N ALA A 15 -39.36 -10.85 -13.05
CA ALA A 15 -38.98 -9.63 -12.33
C ALA A 15 -40.22 -8.76 -12.06
N ASP A 16 -40.43 -8.40 -10.80
CA ASP A 16 -41.44 -7.42 -10.41
C ASP A 16 -40.89 -5.99 -10.59
N ILE A 17 -41.23 -5.38 -11.72
CA ILE A 17 -40.85 -4.00 -12.06
C ILE A 17 -42.14 -3.21 -12.33
N PRO A 18 -42.77 -2.61 -11.30
CA PRO A 18 -44.12 -2.05 -11.43
C PRO A 18 -44.30 -1.05 -12.58
N GLY A 19 -43.30 -0.19 -12.81
CA GLY A 19 -43.33 0.80 -13.90
C GLY A 19 -43.28 0.22 -15.32
N ILE A 20 -42.84 -1.03 -15.46
CA ILE A 20 -42.71 -1.73 -16.75
C ILE A 20 -43.81 -2.81 -16.88
N GLY A 21 -43.99 -3.62 -15.84
CA GLY A 21 -44.91 -4.76 -15.83
C GLY A 21 -46.38 -4.40 -15.64
N ALA A 22 -46.68 -3.19 -15.16
CA ALA A 22 -48.05 -2.69 -14.93
C ALA A 22 -48.93 -3.68 -14.14
N GLY A 23 -48.36 -4.31 -13.11
CA GLY A 23 -49.03 -5.30 -12.26
C GLY A 23 -48.76 -6.76 -12.63
N ASN A 24 -48.02 -7.02 -13.71
CA ASN A 24 -47.49 -8.35 -14.06
C ASN A 24 -45.98 -8.41 -13.86
N THR A 25 -45.43 -9.63 -13.78
CA THR A 25 -43.99 -9.86 -13.85
C THR A 25 -43.46 -9.65 -15.27
N VAL A 26 -42.16 -9.36 -15.37
CA VAL A 26 -41.47 -9.07 -16.63
C VAL A 26 -40.21 -9.93 -16.70
N ASP A 27 -39.98 -10.57 -17.83
CA ASP A 27 -38.72 -11.28 -18.07
C ASP A 27 -37.69 -10.30 -18.62
N VAL A 28 -36.55 -10.20 -17.95
CA VAL A 28 -35.49 -9.24 -18.29
C VAL A 28 -34.30 -9.97 -18.87
N TYR A 29 -34.04 -9.71 -20.14
CA TYR A 29 -32.85 -10.15 -20.83
C TYR A 29 -31.79 -9.05 -20.76
N SER A 30 -30.54 -9.42 -20.57
CA SER A 30 -29.43 -8.48 -20.55
C SER A 30 -28.19 -9.03 -21.22
N LEU A 31 -27.50 -8.18 -21.96
CA LEU A 31 -26.24 -8.50 -22.61
C LEU A 31 -25.23 -7.39 -22.31
N THR A 32 -24.08 -7.81 -21.80
CA THR A 32 -22.98 -6.92 -21.46
C THR A 32 -21.83 -7.17 -22.42
N GLU A 33 -21.53 -6.20 -23.26
CA GLU A 33 -20.49 -6.31 -24.27
C GLU A 33 -19.40 -5.28 -24.05
N ARG A 34 -18.16 -5.64 -24.40
CA ARG A 34 -17.09 -4.66 -24.48
C ARG A 34 -17.34 -3.71 -25.64
N SER A 35 -17.22 -2.41 -25.39
CA SER A 35 -17.35 -1.38 -26.42
C SER A 35 -16.19 -0.39 -26.29
N GLY A 36 -15.13 -0.60 -27.09
CA GLY A 36 -13.89 0.17 -26.99
C GLY A 36 -13.27 0.08 -25.60
N ASN A 37 -13.13 1.25 -24.95
CA ASN A 37 -12.63 1.39 -23.57
C ASN A 37 -13.71 1.26 -22.50
N GLY A 38 -14.97 1.05 -22.90
CA GLY A 38 -16.11 0.94 -22.01
C GLY A 38 -16.88 -0.35 -22.19
N VAL A 39 -18.08 -0.35 -21.61
CA VAL A 39 -19.03 -1.45 -21.66
C VAL A 39 -20.34 -0.94 -22.24
N ARG A 40 -20.94 -1.73 -23.13
CA ARG A 40 -22.29 -1.53 -23.60
C ARG A 40 -23.19 -2.52 -22.86
N GLN A 41 -24.15 -1.99 -22.11
CA GLN A 41 -25.23 -2.78 -21.53
C GLN A 41 -26.46 -2.68 -22.43
N VAL A 42 -26.93 -3.82 -22.93
CA VAL A 42 -28.19 -3.93 -23.66
C VAL A 42 -29.17 -4.69 -22.78
N VAL A 43 -30.42 -4.21 -22.71
CA VAL A 43 -31.48 -4.83 -21.91
C VAL A 43 -32.75 -4.85 -22.73
N TRP A 44 -33.47 -5.96 -22.66
CA TRP A 44 -34.78 -6.14 -23.28
C TRP A 44 -35.76 -6.66 -22.22
N PHE A 45 -36.96 -6.10 -22.21
CA PHE A 45 -38.02 -6.44 -21.28
C PHE A 45 -39.13 -7.16 -22.04
N ASP A 46 -39.37 -8.44 -21.74
CA ASP A 46 -40.49 -9.22 -22.28
C ASP A 46 -41.69 -9.13 -21.34
N LEU A 47 -42.81 -8.63 -21.87
CA LEU A 47 -44.05 -8.38 -21.12
C LEU A 47 -45.02 -9.58 -21.19
N GLY A 48 -44.57 -10.75 -21.64
CA GLY A 48 -45.36 -11.98 -21.76
C GLY A 48 -46.14 -12.12 -23.08
N GLY A 49 -45.78 -11.35 -24.10
CA GLY A 49 -46.46 -11.36 -25.40
C GLY A 49 -45.94 -10.32 -26.39
N ALA A 50 -45.24 -9.31 -25.90
CA ALA A 50 -44.48 -8.36 -26.70
C ALA A 50 -43.30 -7.82 -25.89
N PHE A 51 -42.22 -7.46 -26.59
CA PHE A 51 -41.12 -6.72 -25.97
C PHE A 51 -41.50 -5.25 -25.76
N LEU A 52 -41.00 -4.67 -24.67
CA LEU A 52 -41.16 -3.25 -24.36
C LEU A 52 -40.65 -2.39 -25.52
N SER A 53 -41.50 -1.50 -26.05
CA SER A 53 -41.15 -0.60 -27.15
C SER A 53 -41.86 0.75 -27.02
N SER A 54 -41.23 1.81 -27.51
CA SER A 54 -41.79 3.16 -27.48
C SER A 54 -43.07 3.30 -28.32
N GLN A 55 -43.21 2.49 -29.37
CA GLN A 55 -44.37 2.52 -30.27
C GLN A 55 -45.61 1.88 -29.64
N MET A 56 -45.45 0.77 -28.92
CA MET A 56 -46.58 0.02 -28.35
C MET A 56 -46.82 0.33 -26.87
N HIS A 57 -45.80 0.82 -26.16
CA HIS A 57 -45.76 0.89 -24.71
C HIS A 57 -45.12 2.18 -24.20
N GLY A 58 -45.47 3.34 -24.79
CA GLY A 58 -44.86 4.65 -24.53
C GLY A 58 -44.52 4.97 -23.06
N ASP A 59 -45.52 5.04 -22.17
CA ASP A 59 -45.29 5.38 -20.75
C ASP A 59 -44.39 4.37 -20.03
N ARG A 60 -44.55 3.07 -20.33
CA ARG A 60 -43.72 1.99 -19.75
C ARG A 60 -42.30 2.00 -20.32
N TYR A 61 -42.13 2.40 -21.58
CA TYR A 61 -40.83 2.54 -22.22
C TYR A 61 -40.01 3.63 -21.53
N VAL A 62 -40.65 4.75 -21.17
CA VAL A 62 -40.04 5.81 -20.36
C VAL A 62 -39.58 5.29 -19.00
N GLU A 63 -40.35 4.39 -18.35
CA GLU A 63 -39.90 3.73 -17.11
C GLU A 63 -38.70 2.80 -17.34
N GLY A 64 -38.63 2.10 -18.49
CA GLY A 64 -37.46 1.35 -18.91
C GLY A 64 -36.22 2.21 -19.13
N GLU A 65 -36.35 3.37 -19.77
CA GLU A 65 -35.26 4.34 -19.92
C GLU A 65 -34.77 4.84 -18.55
N LYS A 66 -35.70 5.21 -17.65
CA LYS A 66 -35.36 5.62 -16.28
C LYS A 66 -34.67 4.50 -15.52
N PHE A 67 -35.10 3.25 -15.69
CA PHE A 67 -34.46 2.08 -15.10
C PHE A 67 -32.99 1.99 -15.54
N MET A 68 -32.73 2.07 -16.85
CA MET A 68 -31.37 2.02 -17.39
C MET A 68 -30.51 3.21 -16.94
N MET A 69 -31.09 4.42 -16.87
CA MET A 69 -30.39 5.59 -16.35
C MET A 69 -30.01 5.42 -14.86
N ARG A 70 -30.93 4.91 -14.03
CA ARG A 70 -30.66 4.64 -12.61
C ARG A 70 -29.59 3.56 -12.43
N PHE A 71 -29.63 2.51 -13.24
CA PHE A 71 -28.58 1.49 -13.25
C PHE A 71 -27.22 2.09 -13.60
N GLY A 72 -27.15 2.93 -14.63
CA GLY A 72 -25.92 3.65 -14.99
C GLY A 72 -25.37 4.50 -13.83
N LEU A 73 -26.23 5.28 -13.17
CA LEU A 73 -25.85 6.07 -12.00
C LEU A 73 -25.36 5.21 -10.84
N TYR A 74 -26.02 4.07 -10.59
CA TYR A 74 -25.61 3.12 -9.56
C TYR A 74 -24.21 2.57 -9.86
N VAL A 75 -23.98 2.06 -11.08
CA VAL A 75 -22.67 1.52 -11.48
C VAL A 75 -21.59 2.59 -11.39
N THR A 76 -21.84 3.82 -11.85
CA THR A 76 -20.88 4.92 -11.72
C THR A 76 -20.56 5.22 -10.26
N LYS A 77 -21.56 5.23 -9.37
CA LYS A 77 -21.33 5.43 -7.94
C LYS A 77 -20.47 4.32 -7.34
N GLU A 78 -20.75 3.06 -7.66
CA GLU A 78 -19.97 1.92 -7.18
C GLU A 78 -18.52 1.97 -7.71
N MET A 79 -18.32 2.34 -8.98
CA MET A 79 -16.97 2.54 -9.54
C MET A 79 -16.19 3.61 -8.77
N ILE A 80 -16.80 4.77 -8.51
CA ILE A 80 -16.17 5.85 -7.73
C ILE A 80 -15.86 5.37 -6.30
N GLN A 81 -16.73 4.56 -5.70
CA GLN A 81 -16.47 3.99 -4.36
C GLN A 81 -15.30 3.00 -4.36
N ILE A 82 -15.13 2.21 -5.42
CA ILE A 82 -13.98 1.32 -5.58
C ILE A 82 -12.70 2.16 -5.72
N GLU A 83 -12.70 3.14 -6.62
CA GLU A 83 -11.57 4.05 -6.82
C GLU A 83 -11.20 4.78 -5.52
N LEU A 84 -12.18 5.29 -4.79
CA LEU A 84 -11.96 5.92 -3.48
C LEU A 84 -11.28 4.97 -2.49
N LYS A 85 -11.74 3.71 -2.39
CA LYS A 85 -11.13 2.71 -1.49
C LYS A 85 -9.69 2.37 -1.88
N GLU A 86 -9.39 2.34 -3.18
CA GLU A 86 -8.04 2.11 -3.69
C GLU A 86 -7.11 3.28 -3.32
N GLU A 87 -7.56 4.52 -3.52
CA GLU A 87 -6.80 5.72 -3.16
C GLU A 87 -6.64 5.87 -1.63
N GLU A 88 -7.66 5.54 -0.83
CA GLU A 88 -7.56 5.49 0.63
C GLU A 88 -6.53 4.45 1.10
N LYS A 89 -6.47 3.28 0.44
CA LYS A 89 -5.46 2.26 0.74
C LYS A 89 -4.05 2.77 0.39
N ARG A 90 -3.88 3.37 -0.78
CA ARG A 90 -2.61 3.97 -1.21
C ARG A 90 -2.14 5.06 -0.25
N MET A 91 -3.06 5.89 0.24
CA MET A 91 -2.76 6.90 1.25
C MET A 91 -2.25 6.27 2.55
N LYS A 92 -2.89 5.20 3.05
CA LYS A 92 -2.43 4.49 4.26
C LYS A 92 -1.04 3.87 4.09
N ASP A 93 -0.74 3.32 2.92
CA ASP A 93 0.59 2.78 2.61
C ASP A 93 1.65 3.89 2.66
N LEU A 94 1.38 5.05 2.04
CA LEU A 94 2.26 6.22 2.09
C LEU A 94 2.47 6.75 3.52
N GLU A 95 1.42 6.83 4.33
CA GLU A 95 1.52 7.24 5.74
C GLU A 95 2.37 6.27 6.57
N SER A 96 2.23 4.96 6.33
CA SER A 96 3.05 3.93 6.98
C SER A 96 4.52 4.08 6.62
N ASP A 97 4.82 4.28 5.34
CA ASP A 97 6.19 4.43 4.87
C ASP A 97 6.84 5.73 5.38
N LEU A 98 6.08 6.83 5.42
CA LEU A 98 6.54 8.06 6.07
C LEU A 98 6.90 7.83 7.55
N LYS A 99 6.05 7.13 8.31
CA LYS A 99 6.33 6.82 9.72
C LYS A 99 7.59 5.96 9.91
N LYS A 100 7.86 5.02 9.00
CA LYS A 100 9.10 4.23 9.03
C LYS A 100 10.32 5.12 8.78
N LEU A 101 10.27 5.95 7.74
CA LEU A 101 11.35 6.88 7.41
C LEU A 101 11.66 7.85 8.56
N GLN A 102 10.64 8.35 9.26
CA GLN A 102 10.80 9.19 10.45
C GLN A 102 11.53 8.45 11.58
N ARG A 103 11.10 7.22 11.91
CA ARG A 103 11.77 6.40 12.93
C ARG A 103 13.21 6.05 12.56
N ASP A 104 13.45 5.71 11.30
CA ASP A 104 14.79 5.43 10.80
C ASP A 104 15.68 6.67 10.91
N ASN A 105 15.15 7.85 10.61
CA ASN A 105 15.87 9.12 10.78
C ASN A 105 16.19 9.43 12.25
N GLU A 106 15.22 9.27 13.16
CA GLU A 106 15.43 9.42 14.61
C GLU A 106 16.54 8.48 15.10
N LYS A 107 16.48 7.20 14.71
CA LYS A 107 17.49 6.21 15.08
C LYS A 107 18.88 6.56 14.54
N LEU A 108 18.97 7.02 13.30
CA LEU A 108 20.25 7.46 12.73
C LEU A 108 20.83 8.66 13.49
N HIS A 109 19.99 9.58 13.96
CA HIS A 109 20.46 10.69 14.82
C HIS A 109 20.98 10.21 16.17
N GLU A 110 20.30 9.25 16.80
CA GLU A 110 20.77 8.62 18.05
C GLU A 110 22.10 7.88 17.85
N ASP A 111 22.20 7.09 16.77
CA ASP A 111 23.42 6.35 16.41
C ASP A 111 24.60 7.32 16.19
N ILE A 112 24.37 8.45 15.50
CA ILE A 112 25.39 9.49 15.30
C ILE A 112 25.89 10.02 16.65
N ALA A 113 24.98 10.37 17.57
CA ALA A 113 25.36 10.89 18.88
C ALA A 113 26.16 9.87 19.71
N ASP A 114 25.81 8.58 19.65
CA ASP A 114 26.59 7.52 20.31
C ASP A 114 27.99 7.38 19.69
N TYR A 115 28.09 7.37 18.36
CA TYR A 115 29.37 7.25 17.68
C TYR A 115 30.28 8.44 17.94
N GLU A 116 29.76 9.66 17.96
CA GLU A 116 30.53 10.86 18.33
C GLU A 116 31.11 10.74 19.73
N ARG A 117 30.29 10.32 20.71
CA ARG A 117 30.75 10.08 22.09
C ARG A 117 31.85 9.02 22.14
N ARG A 118 31.66 7.89 21.46
CA ARG A 118 32.65 6.80 21.42
C ARG A 118 33.95 7.21 20.75
N ILE A 119 33.88 8.08 19.74
CA ILE A 119 35.08 8.66 19.10
C ILE A 119 35.85 9.52 20.09
N GLU A 120 35.17 10.36 20.87
CA GLU A 120 35.83 11.19 21.90
C GLU A 120 36.45 10.34 23.02
N GLU A 121 35.74 9.32 23.51
CA GLU A 121 36.27 8.37 24.49
C GLU A 121 37.53 7.65 23.94
N ALA A 122 37.50 7.21 22.68
CA ALA A 122 38.64 6.57 22.03
C ALA A 122 39.84 7.53 21.87
N LYS A 123 39.60 8.79 21.51
CA LYS A 123 40.66 9.82 21.43
C LYS A 123 41.32 10.05 22.78
N ALA A 124 40.53 10.19 23.86
CA ALA A 124 41.06 10.34 25.21
C ALA A 124 41.86 9.11 25.64
N GLY A 125 41.38 7.91 25.32
CA GLY A 125 42.10 6.66 25.56
C GLY A 125 43.45 6.58 24.83
N ILE A 126 43.52 7.05 23.58
CA ILE A 126 44.76 7.12 22.81
C ILE A 126 45.75 8.09 23.47
N GLU A 127 45.30 9.28 23.88
CA GLU A 127 46.15 10.27 24.54
C GLU A 127 46.72 9.74 25.85
N GLN A 128 45.89 9.13 26.70
CA GLN A 128 46.35 8.52 27.96
C GLN A 128 47.35 7.38 27.70
N ASN A 129 47.07 6.52 26.71
CA ASN A 129 47.97 5.43 26.37
C ASN A 129 49.35 5.92 25.91
N LEU A 130 49.42 7.03 25.16
CA LEU A 130 50.70 7.65 24.77
C LEU A 130 51.47 8.20 25.97
N LEU A 131 50.79 8.77 26.97
CA LEU A 131 51.42 9.21 28.21
C LEU A 131 51.98 8.02 29.01
N ASP A 132 51.19 6.95 29.10
CA ASP A 132 51.59 5.73 29.80
C ASP A 132 52.79 5.07 29.12
N GLN A 133 52.82 5.00 27.78
CA GLN A 133 53.97 4.52 27.02
C GLN A 133 55.24 5.32 27.36
N LYS A 134 55.18 6.66 27.32
CA LYS A 134 56.32 7.52 27.67
C LYS A 134 56.78 7.34 29.12
N ALA A 135 55.86 7.13 30.06
CA ALA A 135 56.21 6.85 31.43
C ALA A 135 56.96 5.51 31.55
N ARG A 136 56.46 4.47 30.87
CA ARG A 136 57.10 3.15 30.85
C ARG A 136 58.47 3.16 30.18
N GLU A 137 58.67 3.95 29.12
CA GLU A 137 59.99 4.12 28.51
C GLU A 137 61.03 4.66 29.52
N LYS A 138 60.65 5.65 30.35
CA LYS A 138 61.52 6.19 31.41
C LYS A 138 61.79 5.18 32.52
N ASP A 139 60.79 4.40 32.91
CA ASP A 139 60.95 3.31 33.89
C ASP A 139 61.97 2.28 33.37
N ILE A 140 61.86 1.90 32.08
CA ILE A 140 62.78 0.97 31.42
C ILE A 140 64.20 1.54 31.38
N GLU A 141 64.38 2.79 30.99
CA GLU A 141 65.70 3.46 30.96
C GLU A 141 66.34 3.48 32.36
N SER A 142 65.56 3.82 33.39
CA SER A 142 66.02 3.80 34.78
C SER A 142 66.45 2.41 35.22
N GLN A 143 65.66 1.38 34.89
CA GLN A 143 65.98 -0.01 35.20
C GLN A 143 67.22 -0.52 34.45
N GLN A 144 67.44 -0.08 33.21
CA GLN A 144 68.65 -0.40 32.44
C GLN A 144 69.90 0.11 33.15
N ASN A 145 69.88 1.34 33.68
CA ASN A 145 71.00 1.90 34.45
C ASN A 145 71.29 1.07 35.71
N VAL A 146 70.25 0.67 36.46
CA VAL A 146 70.40 -0.20 37.64
C VAL A 146 71.02 -1.55 37.26
N ILE A 147 70.58 -2.15 36.14
CA ILE A 147 71.14 -3.41 35.65
C ILE A 147 72.63 -3.25 35.33
N GLU A 148 73.02 -2.17 34.66
CA GLU A 148 74.43 -1.91 34.33
C GLU A 148 75.30 -1.70 35.58
N GLU A 149 74.79 -1.01 36.61
CA GLU A 149 75.50 -0.89 37.89
C GLU A 149 75.69 -2.25 38.58
N VAL A 150 74.66 -3.10 38.57
CA VAL A 150 74.74 -4.45 39.15
C VAL A 150 75.73 -5.32 38.38
N LYS A 151 75.76 -5.24 37.04
CA LYS A 151 76.75 -5.94 36.21
C LYS A 151 78.18 -5.51 36.54
N LYS A 152 78.43 -4.21 36.72
CA LYS A 152 79.75 -3.70 37.11
C LYS A 152 80.19 -4.26 38.46
N LYS A 153 79.32 -4.21 39.47
CA LYS A 153 79.59 -4.81 40.80
C LYS A 153 79.92 -6.30 40.71
N LEU A 154 79.23 -7.04 39.83
CA LEU A 154 79.50 -8.46 39.61
C LEU A 154 80.86 -8.71 38.96
N SER A 155 81.30 -7.84 38.05
CA SER A 155 82.61 -7.97 37.37
C SER A 155 83.81 -7.58 38.23
N GLU A 156 83.58 -6.87 39.34
CA GLU A 156 84.61 -6.48 40.31
C GLU A 156 84.82 -7.53 41.42
N LEU A 157 84.04 -8.61 41.42
CA LEU A 157 84.19 -9.80 42.26
C LEU A 157 85.10 -10.84 41.59
#